data_AF-A0A0R3QH26-F1
#
_entry.id   AF-A0A0R3QH26-F1
#
_cell.length_a   1.000
_cell.length_b   1.000
_cell.length_c   1.000
_cell.angle_alpha   90.00
_cell.angle_beta   90.00
_cell.angle_gamma   90.00
#
_symmetry.space_group_name_H-M   'P 1'
#
loop_
_entity.id
_entity.type
_entity.pdbx_description
1 polymer ?
#
loop_
_entity_poly.entity_id
_entity_poly.type
_entity_poly.pdbx_seq_one_letter_code
_entity_poly.pdbx_strand_id
1 'polypeptide(L)'
;MAFLTKCDDTAQIASINFEYMEDIDFSAPIKEIWAQYQIDEETDVVVWLTHPHPALADSLQTVDDNQRIVKGTIDVSLRPFGKYRFRVFGRNDFGDGAPTNVNGGCITPARVPDRNPESVSATGTRPENLIVFWKPMSREDWNGRNFHYIIRYRPVSFLR
;
A
#
# COMPACT_ATOMS: atom_id res chain seq x y z
N MET A 1 -19.08 0.56 -10.56
CA MET A 1 -18.93 -0.41 -9.45
C MET A 1 -17.48 -0.87 -9.33
N ALA A 2 -17.06 -1.38 -8.17
CA ALA A 2 -15.74 -1.97 -7.99
C ALA A 2 -15.76 -3.13 -7.01
N PHE A 3 -14.95 -4.17 -7.26
CA PHE A 3 -14.87 -5.36 -6.42
C PHE A 3 -13.47 -5.98 -6.48
N LEU A 4 -13.09 -6.63 -5.39
CA LEU A 4 -11.82 -7.33 -5.29
C LEU A 4 -11.92 -8.66 -6.06
N THR A 5 -11.02 -8.89 -7.02
CA THR A 5 -10.95 -10.15 -7.77
C THR A 5 -9.90 -11.09 -7.21
N LYS A 6 -8.82 -10.55 -6.64
CA LYS A 6 -7.72 -11.34 -6.09
C LYS A 6 -7.15 -10.69 -4.84
N CYS A 7 -6.82 -11.54 -3.87
CA CYS A 7 -5.96 -11.20 -2.75
C CYS A 7 -4.80 -12.20 -2.72
N ASP A 8 -3.66 -11.82 -3.27
CA ASP A 8 -2.46 -12.67 -3.34
C ASP A 8 -1.51 -12.28 -2.21
N ASP A 9 -1.43 -13.13 -1.18
CA ASP A 9 -0.55 -12.92 -0.04
C ASP A 9 0.93 -13.21 -0.36
N THR A 10 1.17 -14.07 -1.35
CA THR A 10 2.51 -14.49 -1.76
C THR A 10 3.16 -13.42 -2.64
N ALA A 11 2.41 -12.92 -3.62
CA ALA A 11 2.83 -11.79 -4.44
C ALA A 11 2.62 -10.44 -3.74
N GLN A 12 1.86 -10.42 -2.63
CA GLN A 12 1.47 -9.23 -1.89
C GLN A 12 0.74 -8.21 -2.78
N ILE A 13 -0.25 -8.68 -3.52
CA ILE A 13 -1.03 -7.86 -4.46
C ILE A 13 -2.52 -8.08 -4.24
N ALA A 14 -3.28 -7.00 -4.18
CA ALA A 14 -4.73 -6.99 -4.31
C ALA A 14 -5.12 -6.52 -5.71
N SER A 15 -5.89 -7.32 -6.45
CA SER A 15 -6.41 -6.93 -7.77
C SER A 15 -7.85 -6.45 -7.62
N ILE A 16 -8.11 -5.22 -8.04
CA ILE A 16 -9.42 -4.57 -7.96
C ILE A 16 -9.96 -4.41 -9.37
N ASN A 17 -11.08 -5.06 -9.69
CA ASN A 17 -11.80 -4.75 -10.90
C ASN A 17 -12.73 -3.56 -10.68
N PHE A 18 -12.78 -2.68 -11.66
CA PHE A 18 -13.67 -1.52 -11.65
C PHE A 18 -14.40 -1.39 -12.99
N GLU A 19 -15.55 -0.75 -12.91
CA GLU A 19 -16.37 -0.34 -14.03
C GLU A 19 -16.95 1.04 -13.71
N TYR A 20 -16.70 2.01 -14.57
CA TYR A 20 -17.24 3.35 -14.50
C TYR A 20 -18.00 3.64 -15.79
N MET A 21 -19.14 4.33 -15.68
CA MET A 21 -20.01 4.64 -16.81
C MET A 21 -20.44 6.10 -16.71
N GLU A 22 -20.41 6.80 -17.85
CA GLU A 22 -20.89 8.16 -18.00
C GLU A 22 -21.56 8.34 -19.36
N ASP A 23 -22.33 9.41 -19.52
CA ASP A 23 -22.87 9.79 -20.81
C ASP A 23 -21.73 10.19 -21.77
N ILE A 24 -21.82 9.80 -23.04
CA ILE A 24 -20.83 10.18 -24.05
C ILE A 24 -20.73 11.71 -24.23
N ASP A 25 -21.84 12.42 -23.99
CA ASP A 25 -21.94 13.88 -24.10
C ASP A 25 -21.48 14.60 -22.82
N PHE A 26 -20.95 13.86 -21.84
CA PHE A 26 -20.43 14.45 -20.61
C PHE A 26 -19.23 15.36 -20.93
N SER A 27 -19.39 16.66 -20.64
CA SER A 27 -18.46 17.72 -21.05
C SER A 27 -17.02 17.59 -20.53
N ALA A 28 -16.78 16.78 -19.48
CA ALA A 28 -15.45 16.50 -18.95
C ALA A 28 -15.33 15.01 -18.64
N PRO A 29 -15.02 14.19 -19.66
CA PRO A 29 -14.96 12.75 -19.50
C PRO A 29 -13.87 12.35 -18.50
N ILE A 30 -14.05 11.18 -17.91
CA ILE A 30 -13.09 10.63 -16.97
C ILE A 30 -11.76 10.35 -17.67
N LYS A 31 -10.64 10.73 -17.04
CA LYS A 31 -9.28 10.52 -17.57
C LYS A 31 -8.54 9.42 -16.82
N GLU A 32 -8.79 9.33 -15.52
CA GLU A 32 -8.04 8.44 -14.63
C GLU A 32 -8.98 7.78 -13.63
N ILE A 33 -8.73 6.51 -13.32
CA ILE A 33 -9.33 5.80 -12.19
C ILE A 33 -8.21 5.51 -11.19
N TRP A 34 -8.41 5.97 -9.96
CA TRP A 34 -7.47 5.85 -8.86
C TRP A 34 -7.98 4.87 -7.82
N ALA A 35 -7.07 4.15 -7.18
CA ALA A 35 -7.36 3.34 -6.01
C ALA A 35 -6.81 3.99 -4.74
N GLN A 36 -7.57 3.88 -3.66
CA GLN A 36 -7.16 4.20 -2.32
C GLN A 36 -7.37 3.00 -1.41
N TYR A 37 -6.53 2.88 -0.39
CA TYR A 37 -6.61 1.81 0.59
C TYR A 37 -6.38 2.32 2.01
N GLN A 38 -6.96 1.61 2.96
CA GLN A 38 -6.71 1.76 4.39
C GLN A 38 -6.15 0.45 4.92
N ILE A 39 -5.21 0.54 5.86
CA ILE A 39 -4.64 -0.60 6.58
C ILE A 39 -5.04 -0.44 8.05
N ASP A 40 -5.75 -1.41 8.60
CA ASP A 40 -6.12 -1.45 10.02
C ASP A 40 -4.94 -2.04 10.82
N GLU A 41 -4.11 -1.18 11.38
CA GLU A 41 -2.94 -1.53 12.20
C GLU A 41 -3.19 -1.34 13.71
N GLU A 42 -4.26 -1.90 14.29
CA GLU A 42 -4.53 -1.91 15.75
C GLU A 42 -4.50 -0.53 16.48
N THR A 43 -4.28 0.60 15.79
CA THR A 43 -3.95 1.91 16.38
C THR A 43 -4.58 3.07 15.59
N ASP A 44 -5.79 3.46 16.00
CA ASP A 44 -6.50 4.76 15.97
C ASP A 44 -6.34 5.83 14.87
N VAL A 45 -5.57 5.65 13.77
CA VAL A 45 -5.62 6.59 12.63
C VAL A 45 -5.76 5.85 11.31
N VAL A 46 -6.97 5.90 10.75
CA VAL A 46 -7.31 5.23 9.49
C VAL A 46 -7.27 6.23 8.33
N VAL A 47 -6.07 6.56 7.82
CA VAL A 47 -5.91 7.44 6.64
C VAL A 47 -6.08 6.64 5.35
N TRP A 48 -6.83 7.20 4.38
CA TRP A 48 -6.86 6.65 3.02
C TRP A 48 -5.55 6.98 2.28
N LEU A 49 -4.76 5.95 1.99
CA LEU A 49 -3.54 6.05 1.19
C LEU A 49 -3.88 5.89 -0.28
N THR A 50 -3.34 6.78 -1.13
CA THR A 50 -3.53 6.70 -2.59
C THR A 50 -2.49 5.78 -3.20
N HIS A 51 -2.94 4.83 -4.01
CA HIS A 51 -2.05 4.02 -4.84
C HIS A 51 -1.39 4.92 -5.92
N PRO A 52 -0.06 4.84 -6.13
CA PRO A 52 0.68 5.83 -6.91
C PRO A 52 0.38 5.83 -8.42
N HIS A 53 -0.23 4.78 -8.97
CA HIS A 53 -0.44 4.64 -10.42
C HIS A 53 -1.93 4.51 -10.76
N PRO A 54 -2.54 5.50 -11.43
CA PRO A 54 -3.93 5.36 -11.89
C PRO A 54 -4.04 4.41 -13.07
N ALA A 55 -5.24 3.88 -13.29
CA ALA A 55 -5.63 3.33 -14.57
C ALA A 55 -6.08 4.47 -15.51
N LEU A 56 -5.49 4.52 -16.71
CA LEU A 56 -5.79 5.56 -17.71
C LEU A 56 -7.04 5.17 -18.51
N ALA A 57 -8.01 6.09 -18.59
CA ALA A 57 -9.30 5.84 -19.23
C ALA A 57 -9.18 5.64 -20.74
N ASP A 58 -8.28 6.38 -21.41
CA ASP A 58 -8.11 6.35 -22.87
C ASP A 58 -7.84 4.95 -23.42
N SER A 59 -7.12 4.10 -22.68
CA SER A 59 -6.81 2.72 -23.09
C SER A 59 -7.85 1.69 -22.66
N LEU A 60 -8.83 2.08 -21.84
CA LEU A 60 -9.78 1.19 -21.18
C LEU A 60 -11.24 1.50 -21.52
N GLN A 61 -11.48 2.58 -22.25
CA GLN A 61 -12.81 3.04 -22.60
C GLN A 61 -13.40 2.30 -23.80
N THR A 62 -14.68 2.02 -23.72
CA THR A 62 -15.54 1.58 -24.83
C THR A 62 -16.78 2.46 -24.89
N VAL A 63 -17.40 2.56 -26.06
CA VAL A 63 -18.68 3.25 -26.23
C VAL A 63 -19.75 2.21 -26.54
N ASP A 64 -20.83 2.23 -25.76
CA ASP A 64 -21.98 1.34 -25.92
C ASP A 64 -23.26 2.12 -25.60
N ASP A 65 -24.28 2.05 -26.47
CA ASP A 65 -25.59 2.72 -26.29
C ASP A 65 -25.53 4.16 -25.72
N ASN A 66 -24.76 5.05 -26.37
CA ASN A 66 -24.55 6.45 -25.96
C ASN A 66 -23.89 6.64 -24.58
N GLN A 67 -23.29 5.58 -24.03
CA GLN A 67 -22.54 5.61 -22.79
C GLN A 67 -21.06 5.34 -23.06
N ARG A 68 -20.20 6.11 -22.38
CA ARG A 68 -18.79 5.79 -22.25
C ARG A 68 -18.61 4.90 -21.04
N ILE A 69 -18.01 3.75 -21.26
CA ILE A 69 -17.75 2.75 -20.24
C ILE A 69 -16.24 2.59 -20.09
N VAL A 70 -15.71 2.77 -18.89
CA VAL A 70 -14.29 2.52 -18.56
C VAL A 70 -14.20 1.33 -17.63
N LYS A 71 -13.56 0.25 -18.10
CA LYS A 71 -13.44 -1.02 -17.37
C LYS A 71 -11.98 -1.45 -17.28
N GLY A 72 -11.56 -1.90 -16.11
CA GLY A 72 -10.19 -2.38 -15.96
C GLY A 72 -9.89 -2.96 -14.58
N THR A 73 -8.60 -3.18 -14.36
CA THR A 73 -8.05 -3.74 -13.12
C THR A 73 -6.96 -2.82 -12.58
N ILE A 74 -6.94 -2.60 -11.27
CA ILE A 74 -5.84 -1.93 -10.55
C ILE A 74 -5.23 -2.93 -9.57
N ASP A 75 -3.92 -3.13 -9.66
CA ASP A 75 -3.15 -3.96 -8.74
C ASP A 75 -2.51 -3.09 -7.64
N VAL A 76 -2.97 -3.28 -6.41
CA VAL A 76 -2.48 -2.54 -5.24
C VAL A 76 -1.50 -3.42 -4.47
N SER A 77 -0.27 -2.93 -4.28
CA SER A 77 0.72 -3.59 -3.43
C SER A 77 0.28 -3.61 -1.96
N LEU A 78 0.43 -4.78 -1.34
CA LEU A 78 0.10 -5.04 0.05
C LEU A 78 1.37 -5.17 0.89
N ARG A 79 1.25 -4.88 2.18
CA ARG A 79 2.28 -5.14 3.20
C ARG A 79 1.85 -6.37 4.00
N PRO A 80 2.80 -7.12 4.59
CA PRO A 80 2.46 -8.17 5.54
C PRO A 80 1.67 -7.63 6.73
N PHE A 81 0.93 -8.51 7.39
CA PHE A 81 0.28 -8.22 8.66
C PHE A 81 -0.68 -7.01 8.64
N GLY A 82 -1.48 -6.89 7.58
CA GLY A 82 -2.44 -5.80 7.42
C GLY A 82 -3.84 -6.29 7.07
N LYS A 83 -4.86 -5.58 7.56
CA LYS A 83 -6.25 -5.75 7.11
C LYS A 83 -6.66 -4.55 6.27
N TYR A 84 -6.93 -4.81 5.00
CA TYR A 84 -7.13 -3.81 3.97
C TYR A 84 -8.59 -3.60 3.63
N ARG A 85 -8.94 -2.33 3.43
CA ARG A 85 -10.15 -1.88 2.75
C ARG A 85 -9.75 -1.00 1.57
N PHE A 86 -10.53 -1.05 0.50
CA PHE A 86 -10.23 -0.32 -0.72
C PHE A 86 -11.43 0.54 -1.15
N ARG A 87 -11.13 1.65 -1.81
CA ARG A 87 -12.11 2.45 -2.56
C ARG A 87 -11.45 2.93 -3.85
N VAL A 88 -12.25 3.16 -4.88
CA VAL A 88 -11.78 3.75 -6.14
C VAL A 88 -12.48 5.08 -6.37
N PHE A 89 -11.84 6.00 -7.07
CA PHE A 89 -12.47 7.24 -7.52
C PHE A 89 -11.96 7.59 -8.92
N GLY A 90 -12.76 8.33 -9.66
CA GLY A 90 -12.36 8.83 -10.97
C GLY A 90 -11.89 10.29 -10.90
N ARG A 91 -10.98 10.68 -11.79
CA ARG A 91 -10.48 12.05 -11.94
C ARG A 91 -10.61 12.54 -13.38
N ASN A 92 -11.09 13.78 -13.54
CA ASN A 92 -11.12 14.52 -14.80
C ASN A 92 -10.46 15.90 -14.63
N ASP A 93 -10.65 16.78 -15.61
CA ASP A 93 -10.07 18.14 -15.61
C ASP A 93 -10.57 19.05 -14.50
N PHE A 94 -11.71 18.71 -13.87
CA PHE A 94 -12.26 19.45 -12.74
C PHE A 94 -11.83 18.91 -11.38
N GLY A 95 -11.27 17.69 -11.34
CA GLY A 95 -10.73 17.07 -10.14
C GLY A 95 -11.32 15.71 -9.83
N ASP A 96 -11.39 15.39 -8.53
CA ASP A 96 -11.75 14.07 -8.02
C ASP A 96 -13.26 13.92 -7.87
N GLY A 97 -13.80 12.83 -8.42
CA GLY A 97 -15.16 12.38 -8.18
C GLY A 97 -15.32 11.72 -6.81
N ALA A 98 -16.57 11.45 -6.44
CA ALA A 98 -16.88 10.74 -5.20
C ALA A 98 -16.32 9.30 -5.23
N PRO A 99 -15.69 8.84 -4.14
CA PRO A 99 -15.14 7.49 -4.10
C PRO A 99 -16.24 6.43 -3.98
N THR A 100 -16.04 5.31 -4.67
CA THR A 100 -16.83 4.09 -4.58
C THR A 100 -16.06 3.05 -3.76
N ASN A 101 -16.67 2.55 -2.69
CA ASN A 101 -16.08 1.44 -1.93
C ASN A 101 -15.97 0.19 -2.79
N VAL A 102 -14.83 -0.50 -2.68
CA VAL A 102 -14.62 -1.79 -3.33
C VAL A 102 -15.29 -2.87 -2.49
N ASN A 103 -16.10 -3.71 -3.12
CA ASN A 103 -16.67 -4.88 -2.47
C ASN A 103 -15.57 -5.92 -2.20
N GLY A 104 -15.35 -6.26 -0.92
CA GLY A 104 -14.33 -7.18 -0.47
C GLY A 104 -13.22 -6.50 0.34
N GLY A 105 -12.22 -7.29 0.74
CA GLY A 105 -11.07 -6.82 1.51
C GLY A 105 -9.97 -7.86 1.53
N CYS A 106 -8.78 -7.45 1.94
CA CYS A 106 -7.60 -8.31 2.01
C CYS A 106 -7.11 -8.41 3.45
N ILE A 107 -6.70 -9.61 3.88
CA ILE A 107 -5.95 -9.79 5.12
C ILE A 107 -4.66 -10.48 4.74
N THR A 108 -3.54 -9.83 5.02
CA THR A 108 -2.21 -10.41 4.77
C THR A 108 -1.66 -11.06 6.04
N PRO A 109 -1.07 -12.26 5.93
CA PRO A 109 -0.48 -12.92 7.09
C PRO A 109 0.76 -12.17 7.57
N ALA A 110 1.18 -12.48 8.80
CA ALA A 110 2.47 -12.03 9.30
C ALA A 110 3.61 -12.66 8.49
N ARG A 111 4.72 -11.94 8.35
CA ARG A 111 5.95 -12.39 7.70
C ARG A 111 7.15 -12.02 8.55
N VAL A 112 8.27 -12.71 8.34
CA VAL A 112 9.54 -12.27 8.93
C VAL A 112 9.87 -10.84 8.45
N PRO A 113 10.32 -9.94 9.32
CA PRO A 113 10.83 -8.63 8.91
C PRO A 113 11.96 -8.81 7.89
N ASP A 114 11.93 -8.02 6.83
CA ASP A 114 12.85 -8.09 5.70
C ASP A 114 13.79 -6.88 5.62
N ARG A 115 13.68 -5.95 6.57
CA ARG A 115 14.52 -4.77 6.69
C ARG A 115 15.20 -4.73 8.07
N ASN A 116 16.41 -4.16 8.08
CA ASN A 116 17.14 -3.84 9.31
C ASN A 116 16.93 -2.38 9.69
N PRO A 117 17.09 -1.99 10.97
CA PRO A 117 17.01 -0.59 11.36
C PRO A 117 18.11 0.25 10.70
N GLU A 118 17.79 1.50 10.41
CA GLU A 118 18.72 2.47 9.84
C GLU A 118 19.58 3.14 10.92
N SER A 119 20.66 3.81 10.49
CA SER A 119 21.51 4.64 11.36
C SER A 119 22.08 3.91 12.57
N VAL A 120 22.45 2.64 12.39
CA VAL A 120 23.11 1.84 13.44
C VAL A 120 24.47 2.45 13.74
N SER A 121 24.69 2.83 15.00
CA SER A 121 25.96 3.35 15.49
C SER A 121 26.23 2.84 16.89
N ALA A 122 27.49 2.85 17.30
CA ALA A 122 27.87 2.44 18.64
C ALA A 122 28.98 3.34 19.20
N THR A 123 28.96 3.57 20.51
CA THR A 123 29.98 4.35 21.23
C THR A 123 30.27 3.73 22.59
N GLY A 124 31.43 4.06 23.18
CA GLY A 124 31.81 3.69 24.53
C GLY A 124 32.10 4.95 25.34
N THR A 125 31.52 5.06 26.53
CA THR A 125 31.76 6.18 27.45
C THR A 125 32.65 5.79 28.63
N ARG A 126 32.94 4.49 28.79
CA ARG A 126 33.76 3.87 29.84
C ARG A 126 34.47 2.62 29.27
N PRO A 127 35.55 2.12 29.90
CA PRO A 127 36.30 0.98 29.37
C PRO A 127 35.48 -0.32 29.16
N GLU A 128 34.40 -0.52 29.92
CA GLU A 128 33.60 -1.75 29.92
C GLU A 128 32.16 -1.55 29.42
N ASN A 129 31.92 -0.56 28.54
CA ASN A 129 30.60 -0.35 27.97
C ASN A 129 30.58 -0.19 26.45
N LEU A 130 29.48 -0.64 25.87
CA LEU A 130 29.10 -0.41 24.48
C LEU A 130 27.64 0.04 24.46
N ILE A 131 27.40 1.25 23.98
CA ILE A 131 26.06 1.82 23.81
C ILE A 131 25.76 1.81 22.32
N VAL A 132 24.66 1.13 21.94
CA VAL A 132 24.25 0.97 20.54
C VAL A 132 23.00 1.81 20.30
N PHE A 133 23.01 2.58 19.23
CA PHE A 133 21.89 3.42 18.79
C PHE A 133 21.44 2.99 17.41
N TRP A 134 20.14 3.13 17.14
CA TRP A 134 19.55 2.94 15.82
C TRP A 134 18.28 3.76 15.70
N LYS A 135 17.82 4.00 14.47
CA LYS A 135 16.51 4.61 14.21
C LYS A 135 15.42 3.54 14.38
N PRO A 136 14.40 3.77 15.23
CA PRO A 136 13.28 2.84 15.37
C PRO A 136 12.59 2.57 14.03
N MET A 137 12.33 1.30 13.73
CA MET A 137 11.55 0.89 12.57
C MET A 137 10.08 1.24 12.77
N SER A 138 9.44 1.76 11.72
CA SER A 138 8.03 2.11 11.76
C SER A 138 7.16 0.85 11.81
N ARG A 139 5.91 0.97 12.28
CA ARG A 139 5.00 -0.16 12.50
C ARG A 139 4.83 -1.01 11.23
N GLU A 140 4.85 -0.35 10.09
CA GLU A 140 4.62 -0.94 8.78
C GLU A 140 5.78 -1.83 8.31
N ASP A 141 6.97 -1.68 8.90
CA ASP A 141 8.13 -2.55 8.65
C ASP A 141 8.20 -3.72 9.66
N TRP A 142 7.29 -3.81 10.63
CA TRP A 142 7.32 -4.88 11.65
C TRP A 142 6.86 -6.23 11.11
N ASN A 143 6.04 -6.22 10.05
CA ASN A 143 5.49 -7.40 9.37
C ASN A 143 4.77 -8.43 10.29
N GLY A 144 4.45 -8.09 11.54
CA GLY A 144 3.89 -9.04 12.51
C GLY A 144 3.66 -8.49 13.92
N ARG A 145 3.14 -9.34 14.81
CA ARG A 145 3.13 -9.12 16.26
C ARG A 145 4.50 -9.44 16.87
N ASN A 146 4.76 -8.95 18.09
CA ASN A 146 5.96 -9.26 18.89
C ASN A 146 7.29 -8.91 18.19
N PHE A 147 7.29 -7.82 17.41
CA PHE A 147 8.49 -7.29 16.80
C PHE A 147 9.53 -6.90 17.88
N HIS A 148 10.78 -7.28 17.65
CA HIS A 148 11.90 -7.01 18.55
C HIS A 148 13.21 -6.91 17.78
N TYR A 149 14.19 -6.22 18.36
CA TYR A 149 15.54 -6.11 17.81
C TYR A 149 16.46 -7.18 18.41
N ILE A 150 17.33 -7.77 17.59
CA ILE A 150 18.40 -8.66 18.04
C ILE A 150 19.74 -7.97 17.83
N ILE A 151 20.44 -7.68 18.93
CA ILE A 151 21.75 -7.03 18.89
C ILE A 151 22.84 -8.10 18.94
N ARG A 152 23.73 -8.10 17.96
CA ARG A 152 24.92 -8.97 17.92
C ARG A 152 26.16 -8.10 17.76
N TYR A 153 27.18 -8.38 18.56
CA TYR A 153 28.47 -7.70 18.50
C TYR A 153 29.60 -8.72 18.65
N ARG A 154 30.78 -8.36 18.15
CA ARG A 154 32.00 -9.16 18.33
C ARG A 154 33.22 -8.23 18.43
N PRO A 155 34.26 -8.60 19.17
CA PRO A 155 35.55 -7.93 19.08
C PRO A 155 36.07 -7.96 17.63
N VAL A 156 36.72 -6.87 17.20
CA VAL A 156 37.42 -6.86 15.91
C VAL A 156 38.67 -7.74 16.05
N SER A 157 38.70 -8.84 15.31
CA SER A 157 39.89 -9.67 15.19
C SER A 157 40.86 -8.99 14.24
N PHE A 158 41.93 -8.40 14.77
CA PHE A 158 43.08 -8.05 13.95
C PHE A 158 43.97 -9.29 13.82
N LEU A 159 44.19 -9.76 12.59
CA LEU A 159 45.31 -10.65 12.33
C LEU A 159 46.58 -9.85 12.62
N ARG A 160 47.42 -10.36 13.54
CA ARG A 160 48.77 -9.86 13.76
C ARG A 160 49.72 -10.45 12.72
#